data_AF-A0A7C1L065-F1
#
_entry.id   AF-A0A7C1L065-F1
#
_cell.length_a   1.000
_cell.length_b   1.000
_cell.length_c   1.000
_cell.angle_alpha   90.00
_cell.angle_beta   90.00
_cell.angle_gamma   90.00
#
_symmetry.space_group_name_H-M   'P 1'
#
loop_
_entity.id
_entity.type
_entity.pdbx_description
1 polymer ?
#
loop_
_entity_poly.entity_id
_entity_poly.type
_entity_poly.pdbx_seq_one_letter_code
_entity_poly.pdbx_strand_id
1 'polypeptide(L)'
;MKMDLISLEAFIYSPYNRIADIKMLKFFSDISNVTIIVLSILFILSFVFNNFWCRYLCPYGALLGFMSIISPFKITRNIETCTNCKKCTKVCPEFIKVHNNKRVYSDECMACMACVEACPVDNTLEFNIKKHRMNLSVYGLAVVLLFIFFSFVSFGRITGNWENSISTHEYMVRIKDINNPLYDHNRGRIVTDESIIKQ
;
A
#
# COMPACT_ATOMS: atom_id res chain seq x y z
N MET A 1 -12.42 21.65 5.51
CA MET A 1 -11.77 22.57 4.55
C MET A 1 -12.29 22.20 3.17
N LYS A 2 -13.30 22.91 2.65
CA LYS A 2 -13.84 22.68 1.30
C LYS A 2 -13.23 23.76 0.40
N MET A 3 -12.50 23.36 -0.63
CA MET A 3 -12.07 24.29 -1.68
C MET A 3 -13.28 24.67 -2.53
N ASP A 4 -13.35 25.91 -2.99
CA ASP A 4 -14.37 26.31 -3.96
C ASP A 4 -14.05 25.71 -5.36
N LEU A 5 -15.06 25.64 -6.23
CA LEU A 5 -14.92 25.01 -7.55
C LEU A 5 -13.92 25.73 -8.46
N ILE A 6 -13.81 27.06 -8.37
CA ILE A 6 -12.89 27.87 -9.17
C ILE A 6 -11.45 27.59 -8.73
N SER A 7 -11.21 27.53 -7.41
CA SER A 7 -9.90 27.15 -6.88
C SER A 7 -9.50 25.72 -7.23
N LEU A 8 -10.46 24.79 -7.28
CA LEU A 8 -10.22 23.41 -7.68
C LEU A 8 -9.81 23.32 -9.15
N GLU A 9 -10.53 24.03 -10.03
CA GLU A 9 -10.24 24.07 -11.45
C GLU A 9 -8.87 24.71 -11.74
N ALA A 10 -8.58 25.85 -11.11
CA ALA A 10 -7.28 26.52 -11.21
C ALA A 10 -6.13 25.64 -10.70
N PHE A 11 -6.37 24.84 -9.66
CA PHE A 11 -5.38 23.88 -9.17
C PHE A 11 -5.16 22.76 -10.20
N ILE A 12 -6.22 22.03 -10.59
CA ILE A 12 -6.12 20.87 -11.50
C ILE A 12 -5.41 21.24 -12.81
N TYR A 13 -5.76 22.38 -13.39
CA TYR A 13 -5.19 22.81 -14.68
C TYR A 13 -3.92 23.66 -14.57
N SER A 14 -3.36 23.82 -13.37
CA SER A 14 -2.12 24.59 -13.17
C SER A 14 -0.95 24.04 -14.00
N PRO A 15 -0.01 24.89 -14.44
CA PRO A 15 1.16 24.46 -15.22
C PRO A 15 1.95 23.33 -14.55
N TYR A 16 2.12 23.39 -13.22
CA TYR A 16 2.76 22.35 -12.42
C TYR A 16 2.03 21.00 -12.52
N ASN A 17 0.71 20.97 -12.27
CA ASN A 17 -0.05 19.70 -12.24
C ASN A 17 -0.09 19.02 -13.61
N ARG A 18 -0.08 19.79 -14.70
CA ARG A 18 -0.03 19.28 -16.07
C ARG A 18 1.29 18.58 -16.45
N ILE A 19 2.37 18.78 -15.70
CA ILE A 19 3.67 18.16 -15.96
C ILE A 19 4.16 17.28 -14.80
N ALA A 20 3.34 17.13 -13.75
CA ALA A 20 3.72 16.40 -12.54
C ALA A 20 4.00 14.92 -12.83
N ASP A 21 3.26 14.33 -13.76
CA ASP A 21 3.45 12.98 -14.30
C ASP A 21 4.83 12.81 -14.96
N ILE A 22 5.23 13.74 -15.83
CA ILE A 22 6.55 13.73 -16.48
C ILE A 22 7.66 13.93 -15.45
N LYS A 23 7.50 14.86 -14.51
CA LYS A 23 8.49 15.07 -13.43
C LYS A 23 8.65 13.83 -12.58
N MET A 24 7.55 13.14 -12.27
CA MET A 24 7.56 11.86 -11.57
C MET A 24 8.29 10.77 -12.39
N LEU A 25 7.98 10.64 -13.69
CA LEU A 25 8.67 9.70 -14.57
C LEU A 25 10.18 9.99 -14.63
N LYS A 26 10.57 11.26 -14.76
CA LYS A 26 11.97 11.68 -14.79
C LYS A 26 12.67 11.36 -13.48
N PHE A 27 12.03 11.54 -12.34
CA PHE A 27 12.57 11.14 -11.03
C PHE A 27 12.87 9.63 -10.96
N PHE A 28 12.03 8.78 -11.56
CA PHE A 28 12.25 7.34 -11.59
C PHE A 28 13.27 6.90 -12.65
N SER A 29 13.30 7.57 -13.81
CA SER A 29 14.24 7.29 -14.89
C SER A 29 15.66 7.75 -14.54
N ASP A 30 15.79 8.96 -13.99
CA ASP A 30 17.04 9.59 -13.58
C ASP A 30 17.25 9.41 -12.07
N ILE A 31 17.25 8.16 -11.62
CA ILE A 31 17.31 7.85 -10.19
C ILE A 31 18.60 8.39 -9.55
N SER A 32 18.45 9.17 -8.48
CA SER A 32 19.60 9.78 -7.81
C SER A 32 20.43 8.73 -7.04
N ASN A 33 21.73 8.98 -6.91
CA ASN A 33 22.62 8.13 -6.10
C ASN A 33 22.13 7.99 -4.65
N VAL A 34 21.57 9.07 -4.08
CA VAL A 34 21.01 9.06 -2.72
C VAL A 34 19.82 8.10 -2.65
N THR A 35 18.92 8.16 -3.62
CA THR A 35 17.75 7.28 -3.71
C THR A 35 18.19 5.81 -3.78
N ILE A 36 19.18 5.49 -4.63
CA ILE A 36 19.71 4.13 -4.74
C ILE A 36 20.29 3.66 -3.40
N ILE A 37 21.13 4.47 -2.76
CA ILE A 37 21.76 4.12 -1.47
C ILE A 37 20.69 3.83 -0.41
N VAL A 38 19.69 4.70 -0.28
CA VAL A 38 18.59 4.52 0.69
C VAL A 38 17.80 3.25 0.39
N LEU A 39 17.42 3.02 -0.86
CA LEU A 39 16.69 1.81 -1.25
C LEU A 39 17.50 0.54 -1.02
N SER A 40 18.80 0.54 -1.32
CA SER A 40 19.68 -0.59 -1.04
C SER A 40 19.79 -0.90 0.45
N ILE A 41 19.94 0.13 1.30
CA ILE A 41 19.97 -0.05 2.76
C ILE A 41 18.65 -0.63 3.26
N LEU A 42 17.51 -0.09 2.81
CA LEU A 42 16.19 -0.59 3.20
C LEU A 42 15.98 -2.04 2.76
N PHE A 43 16.42 -2.40 1.56
CA PHE A 43 16.35 -3.76 1.04
C PHE A 43 17.20 -4.73 1.89
N ILE A 44 18.45 -4.37 2.19
CA ILE A 44 19.34 -5.19 3.03
C ILE A 44 18.74 -5.35 4.44
N LEU A 45 18.26 -4.28 5.04
CA LEU A 45 17.62 -4.32 6.36
C LEU A 45 16.37 -5.22 6.36
N SER A 46 15.55 -5.15 5.30
CA SER A 46 14.37 -6.01 5.18
C SER A 46 14.71 -7.49 4.99
N PHE A 47 15.90 -7.81 4.47
CA PHE A 47 16.37 -9.19 4.35
C PHE A 47 16.91 -9.72 5.69
N VAL A 48 17.64 -8.88 6.44
CA VAL A 48 18.21 -9.26 7.74
C VAL A 48 17.15 -9.31 8.84
N PHE A 49 16.22 -8.36 8.84
CA PHE A 49 15.14 -8.25 9.80
C PHE A 49 13.80 -8.50 9.11
N ASN A 50 13.13 -9.59 9.50
CA ASN A 50 11.79 -9.89 9.01
C ASN A 50 10.86 -8.68 9.21
N ASN A 51 10.22 -8.25 8.13
CA ASN A 51 9.22 -7.18 8.14
C ASN A 51 9.73 -5.82 8.68
N PHE A 52 11.03 -5.52 8.57
CA PHE A 52 11.63 -4.28 9.10
C PHE A 52 10.86 -3.01 8.70
N TRP A 53 10.56 -2.86 7.42
CA TRP A 53 9.83 -1.70 6.91
C TRP A 53 8.46 -1.59 7.56
N CYS A 54 7.69 -2.67 7.55
CA CYS A 54 6.34 -2.72 8.11
C CYS A 54 6.34 -2.46 9.63
N ARG A 55 7.36 -2.94 10.35
CA ARG A 55 7.44 -2.83 11.81
C ARG A 55 7.90 -1.44 12.29
N TYR A 56 8.86 -0.83 11.62
CA TYR A 56 9.54 0.37 12.15
C TYR A 56 9.31 1.66 11.35
N LEU A 57 9.12 1.56 10.03
CA LEU A 57 9.10 2.73 9.14
C LEU A 57 7.71 3.01 8.56
N CYS A 58 6.88 1.98 8.43
CA CYS A 58 5.59 2.10 7.76
C CYS A 58 4.53 2.69 8.68
N PRO A 59 3.92 3.84 8.34
CA PRO A 59 2.82 4.40 9.14
C PRO A 59 1.59 3.48 9.14
N TYR A 60 1.38 2.71 8.07
CA TYR A 60 0.35 1.67 8.02
C TYR A 60 0.62 0.51 8.98
N GLY A 61 1.88 0.22 9.30
CA GLY A 61 2.24 -0.80 10.28
C GLY A 61 1.70 -0.47 11.67
N ALA A 62 1.87 0.78 12.11
CA ALA A 62 1.30 1.26 13.37
C ALA A 62 -0.24 1.20 13.36
N LEU A 63 -0.87 1.60 12.25
CA LEU A 63 -2.32 1.52 12.10
C LEU A 63 -2.83 0.07 12.15
N LEU A 64 -2.16 -0.85 11.45
CA LEU A 64 -2.51 -2.27 11.44
C LEU A 64 -2.26 -2.93 12.80
N GLY A 65 -1.20 -2.55 13.52
CA GLY A 65 -0.98 -3.01 14.89
C GLY A 65 -2.09 -2.57 15.82
N PHE A 66 -2.51 -1.30 15.73
CA PHE A 66 -3.68 -0.80 16.46
C PHE A 66 -4.97 -1.54 16.10
N MET A 67 -5.22 -1.78 14.79
CA MET A 67 -6.35 -2.60 14.35
C MET A 67 -6.25 -4.05 14.84
N SER A 68 -5.04 -4.61 14.93
CA SER A 68 -4.79 -5.97 15.41
C SER A 68 -5.16 -6.11 16.89
N ILE A 69 -4.90 -5.09 17.72
CA ILE A 69 -5.34 -5.04 19.13
C ILE A 69 -6.86 -5.17 19.24
N ILE A 70 -7.60 -4.39 18.43
CA ILE A 70 -9.07 -4.31 18.46
C ILE A 70 -9.74 -5.50 17.75
N SER A 71 -9.03 -6.15 16.83
CA SER A 71 -9.59 -7.22 16.01
C SER A 71 -10.14 -8.38 16.85
N PRO A 72 -11.40 -8.83 16.59
CA PRO A 72 -11.94 -10.03 17.23
C PRO A 72 -11.29 -11.32 16.72
N PHE A 73 -10.62 -11.24 15.56
CA PHE A 73 -9.99 -12.38 14.90
C PHE A 73 -8.54 -12.53 15.38
N LYS A 74 -8.38 -13.24 16.50
CA LYS A 74 -7.08 -13.53 17.11
C LYS A 74 -6.81 -15.04 17.16
N ILE A 75 -5.53 -15.39 17.10
CA ILE A 75 -5.07 -16.75 17.29
C ILE A 75 -5.30 -17.14 18.76
N THR A 76 -6.06 -18.21 18.97
CA THR A 76 -6.40 -18.73 20.29
C THR A 76 -5.80 -20.12 20.45
N ARG A 77 -5.18 -20.35 21.61
CA ARG A 77 -4.55 -21.60 22.01
C ARG A 77 -5.50 -22.40 22.89
N ASN A 78 -5.72 -23.66 22.55
CA ASN A 78 -6.30 -24.63 23.46
C ASN A 78 -5.22 -25.12 24.43
N ILE A 79 -5.44 -24.93 25.73
CA ILE A 79 -4.47 -25.28 26.78
C ILE A 79 -4.46 -26.80 27.02
N GLU A 80 -5.61 -27.47 26.84
CA GLU A 80 -5.79 -28.89 27.14
C GLU A 80 -5.03 -29.77 26.15
N THR A 81 -5.02 -29.41 24.87
CA THR A 81 -4.35 -30.17 23.81
C THR A 81 -2.88 -29.78 23.63
N CYS A 82 -2.43 -28.69 24.25
CA CYS A 82 -1.11 -28.15 23.99
C CYS A 82 0.00 -28.82 24.81
N THR A 83 0.96 -29.43 24.11
CA THR A 83 2.15 -30.08 24.69
C THR A 83 3.26 -29.13 25.14
N ASN A 84 3.05 -27.81 25.05
CA ASN A 84 4.02 -26.77 25.42
C ASN A 84 5.40 -26.90 24.74
N CYS A 85 5.44 -27.42 23.50
CA CYS A 85 6.68 -27.65 22.74
C CYS A 85 7.41 -26.38 22.26
N LYS A 86 6.81 -25.18 22.43
CA LYS A 86 7.33 -23.85 22.07
C LYS A 86 7.68 -23.63 20.58
N LYS A 87 7.34 -24.56 19.67
CA LYS A 87 7.54 -24.41 18.22
C LYS A 87 6.86 -23.17 17.65
N CYS A 88 5.64 -22.88 18.11
CA CYS A 88 4.87 -21.70 17.72
C CYS A 88 5.58 -20.36 18.01
N THR A 89 6.38 -20.29 19.07
CA THR A 89 7.19 -19.10 19.41
C THR A 89 8.46 -19.02 18.58
N LYS A 90 9.08 -20.16 18.25
CA LYS A 90 10.30 -20.20 17.43
C LYS A 90 10.05 -19.77 15.98
N VAL A 91 8.88 -20.10 15.43
CA VAL A 91 8.51 -19.77 14.04
C VAL A 91 7.91 -18.37 13.89
N CYS A 92 7.57 -17.70 15.01
CA CYS A 92 6.91 -16.39 14.93
C CYS A 92 7.91 -15.35 14.40
N PRO A 93 7.65 -14.71 13.23
CA PRO A 93 8.58 -13.74 12.65
C PRO A 93 8.75 -12.50 13.54
N GLU A 94 7.75 -12.22 14.37
CA GLU A 94 7.71 -11.10 15.31
C GLU A 94 8.22 -11.46 16.72
N PHE A 95 8.78 -12.67 16.89
CA PHE A 95 9.34 -13.15 18.17
C PHE A 95 8.36 -13.13 19.35
N ILE A 96 7.05 -13.20 19.06
CA ILE A 96 6.00 -13.21 20.09
C ILE A 96 6.05 -14.55 20.85
N LYS A 97 5.97 -14.48 22.18
CA LYS A 97 5.88 -15.66 23.07
C LYS A 97 4.49 -16.32 23.01
N VAL A 98 4.08 -16.79 21.84
CA VAL A 98 2.78 -17.45 21.57
C VAL A 98 2.46 -18.54 22.59
N HIS A 99 3.43 -19.36 23.01
CA HIS A 99 3.20 -20.45 23.97
C HIS A 99 2.68 -19.98 25.34
N ASN A 100 3.01 -18.76 25.79
CA ASN A 100 2.57 -18.23 27.09
C ASN A 100 1.16 -17.63 27.04
N ASN A 101 0.63 -17.36 25.85
CA ASN A 101 -0.62 -16.64 25.67
C ASN A 101 -1.76 -17.60 25.31
N LYS A 102 -2.86 -17.58 26.07
CA LYS A 102 -4.11 -18.28 25.69
C LYS A 102 -4.70 -17.67 24.42
N ARG A 103 -4.60 -16.36 24.26
CA ARG A 103 -4.98 -15.62 23.07
C ARG A 103 -3.84 -14.67 22.74
N VAL A 104 -3.36 -14.69 21.50
CA VAL A 104 -2.24 -13.84 21.08
C VAL A 104 -2.73 -12.39 21.04
N TYR A 105 -2.45 -11.65 22.10
CA TYR A 105 -2.74 -10.23 22.22
C TYR A 105 -1.42 -9.45 22.12
N SER A 106 -1.09 -9.03 20.91
CA SER A 106 0.08 -8.23 20.61
C SER A 106 -0.26 -7.36 19.41
N ASP A 107 0.17 -6.11 19.49
CA ASP A 107 0.16 -5.09 18.43
C ASP A 107 1.12 -5.42 17.29
N GLU A 108 2.17 -6.21 17.57
CA GLU A 108 3.10 -6.70 16.55
C GLU A 108 2.53 -7.89 15.76
N CYS A 109 1.48 -8.55 16.24
CA CYS A 109 0.92 -9.73 15.57
C CYS A 109 0.21 -9.36 14.26
N MET A 110 0.82 -9.71 13.13
CA MET A 110 0.24 -9.53 11.79
C MET A 110 -0.66 -10.68 11.31
N ALA A 111 -1.01 -11.63 12.20
CA ALA A 111 -1.85 -12.78 11.89
C ALA A 111 -1.39 -13.62 10.67
N CYS A 112 -0.07 -13.79 10.46
CA CYS A 112 0.52 -14.56 9.36
C CYS A 112 0.29 -16.09 9.41
N MET A 113 -0.34 -16.61 10.48
CA MET A 113 -0.66 -18.03 10.70
C MET A 113 0.51 -19.03 10.76
N ALA A 114 1.76 -18.59 10.64
CA ALA A 114 2.94 -19.46 10.74
C ALA A 114 2.97 -20.32 12.02
N CYS A 115 2.48 -19.79 13.14
CA CYS A 115 2.41 -20.52 14.41
C CYS A 115 1.32 -21.61 14.44
N VAL A 116 0.25 -21.47 13.66
CA VAL A 116 -0.81 -22.48 13.48
C VAL A 116 -0.26 -23.62 12.64
N GLU A 117 0.39 -23.30 11.52
CA GLU A 117 0.96 -24.29 10.59
C GLU A 117 2.11 -25.10 11.20
N ALA A 118 2.97 -24.47 12.01
CA ALA A 118 4.08 -25.18 12.66
C ALA A 118 3.65 -26.00 13.90
N CYS A 119 2.38 -25.94 14.31
CA CYS A 119 1.90 -26.66 15.48
C CYS A 119 1.86 -28.17 15.20
N PRO A 120 2.53 -29.03 16.00
CA PRO A 120 2.53 -30.47 15.75
C PRO A 120 1.23 -31.17 16.16
N VAL A 121 0.33 -30.47 16.87
CA VAL A 121 -0.96 -30.99 17.32
C VAL A 121 -2.05 -30.20 16.61
N ASP A 122 -2.84 -30.90 15.80
CA ASP A 122 -3.94 -30.30 15.04
C ASP A 122 -4.94 -29.58 15.98
N ASN A 123 -5.52 -28.49 15.49
CA ASN A 123 -6.55 -27.70 16.18
C ASN A 123 -6.17 -27.18 17.57
N THR A 124 -4.87 -27.16 17.92
CA THR A 124 -4.39 -26.60 19.19
C THR A 124 -4.25 -25.09 19.14
N LEU A 125 -3.86 -24.56 17.98
CA LEU A 125 -3.83 -23.13 17.70
C LEU A 125 -4.79 -22.87 16.56
N GLU A 126 -5.81 -22.05 16.80
CA GLU A 126 -6.83 -21.75 15.80
C GLU A 126 -6.95 -20.25 15.61
N PHE A 127 -7.09 -19.84 14.35
CA PHE A 127 -7.50 -18.50 14.02
C PHE A 127 -9.03 -18.46 13.98
N ASN A 128 -9.64 -17.58 14.78
CA ASN A 128 -11.08 -17.53 14.99
C ASN A 128 -11.79 -17.03 13.72
N ILE A 129 -11.98 -17.88 12.71
CA ILE A 129 -12.84 -17.59 11.56
C ILE A 129 -14.07 -18.46 11.71
N LYS A 130 -15.26 -17.83 11.70
CA LYS A 130 -16.49 -18.58 11.45
C LYS A 130 -16.36 -19.19 10.05
N LYS A 131 -16.13 -20.49 10.00
CA LYS A 131 -15.84 -21.25 8.77
C LYS A 131 -17.13 -21.33 7.93
N HIS A 132 -17.47 -20.25 7.23
CA HIS A 132 -18.53 -20.30 6.22
C HIS A 132 -17.95 -20.97 4.98
N ARG A 133 -18.27 -22.26 4.80
CA ARG A 133 -17.79 -23.04 3.65
C ARG A 133 -18.62 -22.66 2.42
N MET A 134 -18.14 -21.70 1.65
CA MET A 134 -18.64 -21.49 0.29
C MET A 134 -17.95 -22.47 -0.65
N ASN A 135 -18.70 -23.28 -1.38
CA ASN A 135 -18.19 -24.23 -2.37
C ASN A 135 -17.87 -23.52 -3.71
N LEU A 136 -17.09 -22.45 -3.66
CA LEU A 136 -16.71 -21.72 -4.87
C LEU A 136 -15.41 -22.31 -5.44
N SER A 137 -15.45 -22.75 -6.70
CA SER A 137 -14.24 -23.20 -7.41
C SER A 137 -13.24 -22.04 -7.49
N VAL A 138 -11.98 -22.29 -7.13
CA VAL A 138 -10.89 -21.29 -7.17
C VAL A 138 -10.78 -20.65 -8.55
N TYR A 139 -10.97 -21.45 -9.60
CA TYR A 139 -11.00 -20.99 -10.99
C TYR A 139 -12.21 -20.09 -11.28
N GLY A 140 -13.38 -20.39 -10.72
CA GLY A 140 -14.57 -19.55 -10.84
C GLY A 140 -14.36 -18.18 -10.22
N LEU A 141 -13.77 -18.12 -9.02
CA LEU A 141 -13.43 -16.85 -8.37
C LEU A 141 -12.41 -16.04 -9.19
N ALA A 142 -11.36 -16.69 -9.69
CA ALA A 142 -10.36 -16.03 -10.53
C ALA A 142 -10.97 -15.43 -11.79
N VAL A 143 -11.84 -16.17 -12.49
CA VAL A 143 -12.55 -15.69 -13.69
C VAL A 143 -13.44 -14.50 -13.37
N VAL A 144 -14.20 -14.56 -12.27
CA VAL A 144 -15.06 -13.44 -11.84
C VAL A 144 -14.24 -12.19 -11.54
N LEU A 145 -13.14 -12.32 -10.81
CA LEU A 145 -12.27 -11.17 -10.47
C LEU A 145 -11.64 -10.55 -11.73
N LEU A 146 -11.16 -11.39 -12.66
CA LEU A 146 -10.64 -10.91 -13.94
C LEU A 146 -11.73 -10.21 -14.74
N PHE A 147 -12.92 -10.79 -14.81
CA PHE A 147 -14.05 -10.19 -15.53
C PHE A 147 -14.43 -8.82 -14.95
N ILE A 148 -14.51 -8.70 -13.62
CA ILE A 148 -14.78 -7.42 -12.94
C ILE A 148 -13.69 -6.40 -13.27
N PHE A 149 -12.41 -6.78 -13.16
CA PHE A 149 -11.29 -5.91 -13.47
C PHE A 149 -11.34 -5.41 -14.92
N PHE A 150 -11.41 -6.32 -15.90
CA PHE A 150 -11.43 -5.93 -17.31
C PHE A 150 -12.69 -5.16 -17.69
N SER A 151 -13.84 -5.46 -17.08
CA SER A 151 -15.09 -4.72 -17.31
C SER A 151 -14.97 -3.28 -16.80
N PHE A 152 -14.45 -3.08 -15.59
CA PHE A 152 -14.21 -1.76 -15.03
C PHE A 152 -13.22 -0.96 -15.88
N VAL A 153 -12.14 -1.61 -16.33
CA VAL A 153 -11.13 -0.97 -17.18
C VAL A 153 -11.69 -0.56 -18.54
N SER A 154 -12.41 -1.48 -19.19
CA SER A 154 -13.03 -1.22 -20.49
C SER A 154 -14.08 -0.12 -20.39
N PHE A 155 -14.88 -0.11 -19.32
CA PHE A 155 -15.85 0.94 -19.05
C PHE A 155 -15.18 2.32 -18.89
N GLY A 156 -14.10 2.40 -18.12
CA GLY A 156 -13.32 3.64 -17.96
C GLY A 156 -12.73 4.15 -19.28
N ARG A 157 -12.24 3.25 -20.15
CA ARG A 157 -11.75 3.61 -21.49
C ARG A 157 -12.86 4.07 -22.44
N ILE A 158 -13.96 3.32 -22.53
CA ILE A 158 -15.08 3.62 -23.45
C ILE A 158 -15.74 4.95 -23.09
N THR A 159 -15.84 5.25 -21.79
CA THR A 159 -16.40 6.53 -21.31
C THR A 159 -15.46 7.72 -21.46
N GLY A 160 -14.24 7.52 -21.96
CA GLY A 160 -13.24 8.58 -22.14
C GLY A 160 -12.63 9.12 -20.84
N ASN A 161 -13.04 8.60 -19.68
CA ASN A 161 -12.57 9.06 -18.38
C ASN A 161 -11.11 8.68 -18.06
N TRP A 162 -10.51 7.78 -18.85
CA TRP A 162 -9.10 7.39 -18.70
C TRP A 162 -8.18 8.22 -19.60
N GLU A 163 -8.70 8.93 -20.60
CA GLU A 163 -7.86 9.75 -21.46
C GLU A 163 -7.66 11.13 -20.82
N ASN A 164 -6.42 11.64 -20.87
CA ASN A 164 -6.15 12.99 -20.40
C ASN A 164 -6.39 14.00 -21.53
N SER A 165 -6.66 15.26 -21.17
CA SER A 165 -7.00 16.34 -22.12
C SER A 165 -5.80 17.04 -22.78
N ILE A 166 -4.57 16.60 -22.50
CA ILE A 166 -3.29 17.16 -22.96
C ILE A 166 -2.82 16.41 -24.21
N SER A 167 -2.55 17.14 -25.28
CA SER A 167 -2.05 16.55 -26.53
C SER A 167 -0.58 16.11 -26.41
N THR A 168 -0.17 15.10 -27.19
CA THR A 168 1.24 14.66 -27.24
C THR A 168 2.20 15.79 -27.66
N HIS A 169 1.77 16.69 -28.54
CA HIS A 169 2.57 17.85 -28.94
C HIS A 169 2.82 18.81 -27.77
N GLU A 170 1.77 19.10 -26.97
CA GLU A 170 1.89 19.92 -25.78
C GLU A 170 2.88 19.32 -24.78
N TYR A 171 2.86 18.00 -24.58
CA TYR A 171 3.85 17.31 -23.76
C TYR A 171 5.28 17.46 -24.29
N MET A 172 5.50 17.28 -25.60
CA MET A 172 6.83 17.39 -26.22
C MET A 172 7.44 18.79 -26.07
N VAL A 173 6.62 19.84 -26.11
CA VAL A 173 7.07 21.21 -25.84
C VAL A 173 7.45 21.36 -24.37
N ARG A 174 6.55 20.98 -23.45
CA ARG A 174 6.75 21.13 -21.99
C ARG A 174 7.95 20.34 -21.45
N ILE A 175 8.28 19.20 -22.05
CA ILE A 175 9.47 18.40 -21.67
C ILE A 175 10.77 19.19 -21.89
N LYS A 176 10.85 20.01 -22.94
CA LYS A 176 12.05 20.81 -23.23
C LYS A 176 12.30 21.85 -22.13
N ASP A 177 11.23 22.44 -21.63
CA ASP A 177 11.25 23.50 -20.63
C ASP A 177 10.91 22.99 -19.21
N ILE A 178 11.11 21.70 -18.93
CA ILE A 178 10.66 21.06 -17.68
C ILE A 178 11.21 21.70 -16.39
N ASN A 179 12.38 22.34 -16.50
CA ASN A 179 13.06 23.03 -15.39
C ASN A 179 12.67 24.53 -15.28
N ASN A 180 11.72 25.00 -16.09
CA ASN A 180 11.23 26.38 -16.01
C ASN A 180 10.55 26.60 -14.64
N PRO A 181 10.88 27.70 -13.90
CA PRO A 181 10.24 28.04 -12.62
C PRO A 181 8.71 28.11 -12.68
N LEU A 182 8.13 28.35 -13.86
CA LEU A 182 6.68 28.27 -14.12
C LEU A 182 6.07 26.95 -13.64
N TYR A 183 6.83 25.86 -13.75
CA TYR A 183 6.37 24.53 -13.39
C TYR A 183 6.85 24.08 -12.02
N ASP A 184 7.28 24.97 -11.13
CA ASP A 184 7.61 24.59 -9.76
C ASP A 184 6.35 24.43 -8.91
N HIS A 185 6.47 23.64 -7.83
CA HIS A 185 5.33 23.37 -6.96
C HIS A 185 4.91 24.67 -6.27
N ASN A 186 3.68 25.12 -6.52
CA ASN A 186 3.16 26.38 -6.00
C ASN A 186 2.95 26.44 -4.46
N ARG A 187 3.34 25.39 -3.72
CA ARG A 187 3.25 25.27 -2.24
C ARG A 187 1.87 25.68 -1.70
N GLY A 188 0.81 25.38 -2.43
CA GLY A 188 -0.58 25.73 -2.06
C GLY A 188 -1.02 27.17 -2.40
N ARG A 189 -0.22 27.94 -3.14
CA ARG A 189 -0.61 29.25 -3.68
C ARG A 189 -1.25 29.07 -5.05
N ILE A 190 -2.36 29.77 -5.30
CA ILE A 190 -3.00 29.81 -6.61
C ILE A 190 -2.35 30.97 -7.37
N VAL A 191 -1.73 30.69 -8.52
CA VAL A 191 -1.24 31.75 -9.40
C VAL A 191 -2.47 32.34 -10.09
N THR A 192 -2.99 33.44 -9.55
CA THR A 192 -4.17 34.15 -10.07
C THR A 192 -3.83 35.13 -11.21
N ASP A 193 -2.57 35.19 -11.62
CA ASP A 193 -2.10 36.12 -12.65
C ASP A 193 -2.20 35.46 -14.03
N GLU A 194 -3.24 35.84 -14.80
CA GLU A 194 -3.51 35.34 -16.16
C GLU A 194 -2.35 35.59 -17.14
N SER A 195 -1.43 36.51 -16.82
CA SER A 195 -0.25 36.82 -17.63
C SER A 195 0.78 35.69 -17.68
N ILE A 196 0.79 34.81 -16.67
CA ILE A 196 1.74 33.68 -16.53
C ILE A 196 1.22 32.41 -17.23
N ILE A 197 -0.10 32.32 -17.47
CA ILE A 197 -0.75 31.13 -18.04
C ILE A 197 -0.71 31.13 -19.58
N LYS A 198 -0.48 32.29 -20.21
CA LYS A 198 -0.50 32.49 -21.68
C LYS A 198 0.88 32.55 -22.36
N GLN A 199 1.96 32.24 -21.66
CA GLN A 199 3.32 32.10 -22.21
C GLN A 199 3.66 30.62 -22.39
#